data_AF-A0A9W9FJE1-F1
#
_entry.id   AF-A0A9W9FJE1-F1
#
_cell.length_a   1.000
_cell.length_b   1.000
_cell.length_c   1.000
_cell.angle_alpha   90.00
_cell.angle_beta   90.00
_cell.angle_gamma   90.00
#
_symmetry.space_group_name_H-M   'P 1'
#
loop_
_entity.id
_entity.type
_entity.pdbx_description
1 polymer ?
#
loop_
_entity_poly.entity_id
_entity_poly.type
_entity_poly.pdbx_seq_one_letter_code
_entity_poly.pdbx_strand_id
1 'polypeptide(L)'
;MQNSLARNLKIEVRLRSASKASRNDPRPTPSPEYYIRRMNEDLPVDASYESPDDGSDDISFTSCSENDIFAEFEWLEQIDGLILDEGNRGSDGIQVGYCDGKLIRREKIRSQFRYAMEQPSEEMCLLAFDIMDRYGCLKPEFKSHAVKKGSGIWSAELNNEKAREKTLGFVAIARPDILSSEALCEPSGEEVSNKESLESAARDISKSFWRSLGFRRISSSSWFGLASDPEHLCYHLAADDDFEIPAVQFSVLDPEVERSLKMALESTDNDCVEVLYQVFKDAAEDDPRWTSTDANGNSVLHLTAAKIKPNSVRWILSRSKVLLQQRNIQGETPLDALLAKLEDSRTNVALMR
;
A
#
# COMPACT_ATOMS: atom_id res chain seq x y z
N MET A 1 16.99 43.13 -4.24
CA MET A 1 15.80 42.32 -3.92
C MET A 1 16.28 40.96 -3.44
N GLN A 2 15.66 40.46 -2.36
CA GLN A 2 15.69 39.07 -1.86
C GLN A 2 16.99 38.57 -1.21
N ASN A 3 17.31 39.10 -0.03
CA ASN A 3 17.77 38.24 1.06
C ASN A 3 16.56 37.40 1.50
N SER A 4 16.41 36.22 0.90
CA SER A 4 15.57 35.16 1.46
C SER A 4 16.10 34.87 2.86
N LEU A 5 15.38 35.32 3.90
CA LEU A 5 15.62 34.89 5.28
C LEU A 5 15.50 33.37 5.27
N ALA A 6 16.63 32.67 5.44
CA ALA A 6 16.63 31.24 5.62
C ALA A 6 15.69 30.92 6.78
N ARG A 7 14.56 30.27 6.48
CA ARG A 7 13.64 29.80 7.51
C ARG A 7 14.36 28.76 8.33
N ASN A 8 14.41 28.95 9.63
CA ASN A 8 14.96 27.96 10.55
C ASN A 8 13.89 26.89 10.76
N LEU A 9 13.98 25.81 9.99
CA LEU A 9 13.11 24.65 10.14
C LEU A 9 13.77 23.65 11.10
N LYS A 10 13.03 23.24 12.12
CA LYS A 10 13.40 22.17 13.06
C LYS A 10 12.53 20.95 12.79
N ILE A 11 13.15 19.80 12.62
CA ILE A 11 12.46 18.51 12.54
C ILE A 11 12.51 17.86 13.93
N GLU A 12 11.36 17.49 14.45
CA GLU A 12 11.23 16.77 15.71
C GLU A 12 10.57 15.41 15.48
N VAL A 13 11.19 14.35 15.99
CA VAL A 13 10.63 12.99 15.92
C VAL A 13 10.22 12.56 17.33
N ARG A 14 8.95 12.20 17.50
CA ARG A 14 8.35 11.80 18.78
C ARG A 14 7.88 10.36 18.73
N LEU A 15 8.04 9.65 19.83
CA LEU A 15 7.40 8.35 20.08
C LEU A 15 6.26 8.58 21.06
N ARG A 16 5.05 8.12 20.72
CA ARG A 16 3.87 8.34 21.59
C ARG A 16 3.89 7.53 22.88
N SER A 17 4.62 6.42 22.91
CA SER A 17 4.67 5.54 24.08
C SER A 17 6.10 5.40 24.58
N ALA A 18 6.45 6.18 25.61
CA ALA A 18 7.75 6.09 26.28
C ALA A 18 8.00 4.71 26.90
N SER A 19 6.95 4.02 27.35
CA SER A 19 7.03 2.66 27.90
C SER A 19 7.35 1.63 26.82
N LYS A 20 6.73 1.72 25.63
CA LYS A 20 7.08 0.87 24.48
C LYS A 20 8.49 1.17 23.97
N ALA A 21 8.84 2.45 23.87
CA ALA A 21 10.18 2.88 23.45
C ALA A 21 11.26 2.31 24.39
N SER A 22 11.04 2.40 25.70
CA SER A 22 11.99 1.87 26.71
C SER A 22 12.08 0.35 26.69
N ARG A 23 10.94 -0.35 26.52
CA ARG A 23 10.90 -1.81 26.44
C ARG A 23 11.60 -2.34 25.18
N ASN A 24 11.58 -1.58 24.10
CA ASN A 24 12.03 -2.02 22.80
C ASN A 24 13.30 -1.31 22.31
N ASP A 25 14.00 -0.57 23.19
CA ASP A 25 15.31 0.02 22.88
C ASP A 25 16.31 -1.11 22.64
N PRO A 26 16.98 -1.17 21.46
CA PRO A 26 17.99 -2.18 21.18
C PRO A 26 19.25 -2.05 22.06
N ARG A 27 19.41 -0.95 22.79
CA ARG A 27 20.46 -0.80 23.79
C ARG A 27 20.12 -1.67 25.02
N PRO A 28 21.12 -2.32 25.65
CA PRO A 28 20.88 -3.12 26.85
C PRO A 28 20.23 -2.24 27.92
N THR A 29 19.03 -2.63 28.35
CA THR A 29 18.33 -1.99 29.44
C THR A 29 19.18 -2.17 30.71
N PRO A 30 19.50 -1.09 31.46
CA PRO A 30 20.23 -1.25 32.71
C PRO A 30 19.43 -2.11 33.71
N SER A 31 20.15 -2.76 34.63
CA SER A 31 19.60 -3.67 35.66
C SER A 31 18.33 -3.09 36.34
N PRO A 32 17.30 -3.92 36.63
CA PRO A 32 16.02 -3.52 37.24
C PRO A 32 16.11 -2.73 38.56
N GLU A 33 17.28 -2.64 39.19
CA GLU A 33 17.51 -1.96 40.46
C GLU A 33 17.20 -0.44 40.45
N TYR A 34 16.96 0.18 39.30
CA TYR A 34 16.66 1.61 39.20
C TYR A 34 15.17 1.99 39.18
N TYR A 35 14.23 1.04 39.13
CA TYR A 35 12.79 1.36 39.01
C TYR A 35 12.03 1.43 40.34
N ILE A 36 12.69 1.19 41.48
CA ILE A 36 12.06 1.33 42.81
C ILE A 36 12.67 2.54 43.53
N ARG A 37 12.32 3.76 43.08
CA ARG A 37 12.30 4.92 43.98
C ARG A 37 11.42 6.07 43.49
N ARG A 38 10.50 6.46 44.38
CA ARG A 38 9.60 7.63 44.39
C ARG A 38 8.24 7.48 43.69
N MET A 39 7.35 6.76 44.36
CA MET A 39 5.99 7.24 44.63
C MET A 39 5.78 7.04 46.13
N ASN A 40 6.10 8.05 46.94
CA ASN A 40 5.47 8.39 48.23
C ASN A 40 6.31 9.43 48.99
N GLU A 41 5.57 10.19 49.80
CA GLU A 41 5.90 11.38 50.60
C GLU A 41 5.72 12.72 49.84
N ASP A 42 4.87 13.67 50.24
CA ASP A 42 3.84 13.73 51.27
C ASP A 42 3.19 15.16 51.26
N LEU A 43 1.93 15.26 51.69
CA LEU A 43 1.16 16.45 52.17
C LEU A 43 0.39 17.35 51.17
N PRO A 44 -0.65 18.09 51.63
CA PRO A 44 -1.79 17.67 52.45
C PRO A 44 -3.17 18.20 51.96
N VAL A 45 -4.21 17.68 52.59
CA VAL A 45 -5.64 18.03 52.52
C VAL A 45 -5.92 19.51 52.81
N ASP A 46 -6.73 20.19 51.97
CA ASP A 46 -8.06 20.80 52.25
C ASP A 46 -8.35 22.05 51.38
N ALA A 47 -9.57 22.10 50.81
CA ALA A 47 -10.51 23.24 50.82
C ALA A 47 -11.42 23.27 49.57
N SER A 48 -12.70 23.11 49.85
CA SER A 48 -13.88 23.39 49.02
C SER A 48 -13.86 24.75 48.32
N TYR A 49 -14.35 24.83 47.08
CA TYR A 49 -15.21 25.93 46.61
C TYR A 49 -15.98 25.50 45.36
N GLU A 50 -17.31 25.40 45.49
CA GLU A 50 -18.22 25.40 44.35
C GLU A 50 -18.32 26.82 43.79
N SER A 51 -18.28 26.98 42.46
CA SER A 51 -19.08 27.98 41.75
C SER A 51 -19.22 27.63 40.27
N PRO A 52 -20.33 28.04 39.62
CA PRO A 52 -20.76 27.51 38.32
C PRO A 52 -20.54 28.49 37.16
N ASP A 53 -20.48 27.90 35.96
CA ASP A 53 -20.98 28.42 34.69
C ASP A 53 -20.39 29.75 34.16
N ASP A 54 -19.52 29.67 33.16
CA ASP A 54 -19.49 30.66 32.08
C ASP A 54 -19.10 29.98 30.76
N GLY A 55 -20.00 30.10 29.78
CA GLY A 55 -19.89 29.50 28.47
C GLY A 55 -18.99 30.32 27.56
N SER A 56 -17.92 29.68 27.09
CA SER A 56 -17.25 30.10 25.85
C SER A 56 -16.95 28.85 25.02
N ASP A 57 -17.74 28.64 23.97
CA ASP A 57 -17.41 27.73 22.88
C ASP A 57 -16.26 28.35 22.05
N ASP A 58 -15.07 28.39 22.64
CA ASP A 58 -13.83 28.55 21.89
C ASP A 58 -13.36 27.14 21.56
N ILE A 59 -13.44 26.79 20.27
CA ILE A 59 -12.89 25.55 19.70
C ILE A 59 -11.36 25.68 19.71
N SER A 60 -10.79 25.68 20.91
CA SER A 60 -9.38 25.42 21.11
C SER A 60 -9.15 24.01 20.58
N PHE A 61 -8.29 23.88 19.58
CA PHE A 61 -7.72 22.63 19.11
C PHE A 61 -6.80 22.11 20.23
N THR A 62 -7.40 21.78 21.37
CA THR A 62 -6.74 21.40 22.60
C THR A 62 -6.22 19.99 22.42
N SER A 63 -4.89 19.89 22.39
CA SER A 63 -4.12 18.70 22.72
C SER A 63 -4.61 17.42 22.03
N CYS A 64 -4.06 17.11 20.85
CA CYS A 64 -4.02 15.73 20.36
C CYS A 64 -3.54 14.87 21.52
N SER A 65 -4.45 14.12 22.16
CA SER A 65 -4.15 13.37 23.37
C SER A 65 -2.88 12.55 23.14
N GLU A 66 -1.92 12.65 24.06
CA GLU A 66 -0.68 11.86 24.11
C GLU A 66 -0.91 10.34 24.16
N ASN A 67 -2.17 9.90 24.08
CA ASN A 67 -2.55 8.51 24.06
C ASN A 67 -2.12 7.86 22.74
N ASP A 68 -1.17 6.93 22.84
CA ASP A 68 -0.89 5.95 21.80
C ASP A 68 -2.15 5.11 21.56
N ILE A 69 -2.90 5.42 20.50
CA ILE A 69 -4.13 4.68 20.12
C ILE A 69 -3.85 3.21 19.80
N PHE A 70 -2.58 2.85 19.60
CA PHE A 70 -2.14 1.49 19.35
C PHE A 70 -1.53 0.85 20.60
N ALA A 71 -1.71 1.42 21.80
CA ALA A 71 -1.09 0.96 23.05
C ALA A 71 -1.25 -0.55 23.30
N GLU A 72 -2.40 -1.12 22.93
CA GLU A 72 -2.71 -2.56 23.01
C GLU A 72 -1.83 -3.47 22.14
N PHE A 73 -1.25 -2.95 21.06
CA PHE A 73 -0.40 -3.70 20.14
C PHE A 73 1.08 -3.58 20.54
N GLU A 74 1.61 -4.57 21.27
CA GLU A 74 3.00 -4.54 21.76
C GLU A 74 4.08 -4.55 20.68
N TRP A 75 3.71 -5.01 19.48
CA TRP A 75 4.55 -5.14 18.29
C TRP A 75 4.47 -3.91 17.38
N LEU A 76 3.57 -2.97 17.66
CA LEU A 76 3.32 -1.77 16.88
C LEU A 76 3.66 -0.53 17.70
N GLU A 77 4.41 0.38 17.08
CA GLU A 77 4.86 1.61 17.71
C GLU A 77 4.62 2.79 16.77
N GLN A 78 3.91 3.81 17.24
CA GLN A 78 3.65 5.02 16.48
C GLN A 78 4.81 6.02 16.64
N ILE A 79 5.25 6.55 15.50
CA ILE A 79 6.29 7.57 15.36
C ILE A 79 5.65 8.79 14.72
N ASP A 80 5.80 9.97 15.33
CA ASP A 80 5.34 11.23 14.74
C ASP A 80 6.54 12.08 14.36
N GLY A 81 6.53 12.64 13.15
CA GLY A 81 7.48 13.63 12.66
C GLY A 81 6.82 14.99 12.55
N LEU A 82 7.36 15.99 13.23
CA LEU A 82 6.88 17.37 13.24
C LEU A 82 7.92 18.26 12.58
N ILE A 83 7.47 19.20 11.75
CA ILE A 83 8.32 20.27 11.20
C ILE A 83 7.85 21.58 11.83
N LEU A 84 8.76 22.25 12.54
CA LEU A 84 8.51 23.49 13.25
C LEU A 84 9.30 24.63 12.59
N ASP A 85 8.65 25.77 12.34
CA ASP A 85 9.29 27.00 11.89
C ASP A 85 9.63 27.88 13.09
N GLU A 86 10.93 28.08 13.33
CA GLU A 86 11.46 28.87 14.46
C GLU A 86 11.57 30.38 14.13
N GLY A 87 11.00 30.83 13.01
CA GLY A 87 11.14 32.19 12.47
C GLY A 87 10.61 33.34 13.34
N ASN A 88 9.88 33.07 14.43
CA ASN A 88 9.33 34.09 15.32
C ASN A 88 9.96 34.00 16.72
N ARG A 89 10.77 35.00 17.10
CA ARG A 89 11.62 35.05 18.32
C ARG A 89 10.86 35.11 19.67
N GLY A 90 9.67 34.53 19.79
CA GLY A 90 8.89 34.61 21.04
C GLY A 90 7.74 33.63 21.21
N SER A 91 7.52 32.69 20.29
CA SER A 91 6.48 31.65 20.41
C SER A 91 7.11 30.28 20.20
N ASP A 92 6.57 29.24 20.86
CA ASP A 92 6.81 27.85 20.46
C ASP A 92 6.66 27.75 18.93
N GLY A 93 7.65 27.15 18.26
CA GLY A 93 7.75 27.18 16.80
C GLY A 93 6.44 26.75 16.12
N ILE A 94 6.06 27.44 15.04
CA ILE A 94 4.80 27.14 14.34
C ILE A 94 4.98 25.81 13.61
N GLN A 95 4.10 24.85 13.88
CA GLN A 95 4.10 23.59 13.12
C GLN A 95 3.69 23.87 11.67
N VAL A 96 4.61 23.60 10.74
CA VAL A 96 4.42 23.79 9.30
C VAL A 96 4.35 22.47 8.54
N GLY A 97 4.58 21.35 9.22
CA GLY A 97 4.48 20.01 8.63
C GLY A 97 4.28 18.92 9.68
N TYR A 98 3.69 17.81 9.23
CA TYR A 98 3.43 16.63 10.03
C TYR A 98 3.59 15.37 9.17
N CYS A 99 4.10 14.31 9.77
CA CYS A 99 4.13 12.96 9.22
C CYS A 99 3.88 11.99 10.36
N ASP A 100 3.13 10.93 10.12
CA ASP A 100 3.04 9.80 11.03
C ASP A 100 3.61 8.53 10.39
N GLY A 101 4.20 7.70 11.23
CA GLY A 101 4.82 6.44 10.85
C GLY A 101 4.47 5.36 11.86
N LYS A 102 4.49 4.10 11.40
CA LYS A 102 4.24 2.93 12.23
C LYS A 102 5.41 1.97 12.11
N LEU A 103 6.07 1.71 13.23
CA LEU A 103 7.14 0.72 13.33
C LEU A 103 6.55 -0.64 13.68
N ILE A 104 6.70 -1.60 12.76
CA ILE A 104 6.15 -2.96 12.87
C ILE A 104 7.27 -3.94 13.22
N ARG A 105 7.16 -4.56 14.41
CA ARG A 105 8.07 -5.60 14.90
C ARG A 105 7.61 -6.98 14.45
N ARG A 106 7.88 -7.28 13.18
CA ARG A 106 7.37 -8.47 12.47
C ARG A 106 7.70 -9.79 13.17
N GLU A 107 8.81 -9.87 13.87
CA GLU A 107 9.24 -11.06 14.62
C GLU A 107 8.25 -11.46 15.73
N LYS A 108 7.54 -10.48 16.32
CA LYS A 108 6.57 -10.75 17.40
C LYS A 108 5.23 -11.27 16.89
N ILE A 109 4.94 -11.13 15.59
CA ILE A 109 3.64 -11.47 15.00
C ILE A 109 3.72 -12.51 13.89
N ARG A 110 4.89 -13.10 13.63
CA ARG A 110 5.14 -13.98 12.47
C ARG A 110 4.13 -15.11 12.30
N SER A 111 3.74 -15.79 13.39
CA SER A 111 2.81 -16.92 13.36
C SER A 111 1.38 -16.54 12.96
N GLN A 112 1.00 -15.28 13.17
CA GLN A 112 -0.34 -14.74 12.95
C GLN A 112 -0.30 -13.41 12.18
N PHE A 113 0.70 -13.26 11.29
CA PHE A 113 1.08 -11.96 10.73
C PHE A 113 -0.10 -11.21 10.11
N ARG A 114 -0.86 -11.85 9.22
CA ARG A 114 -2.02 -11.20 8.57
C ARG A 114 -3.10 -10.80 9.57
N TYR A 115 -3.46 -11.70 10.48
CA TYR A 115 -4.47 -11.43 11.51
C TYR A 115 -4.04 -10.29 12.45
N ALA A 116 -2.75 -10.20 12.77
CA ALA A 116 -2.21 -9.10 13.56
C ALA A 116 -2.22 -7.78 12.77
N MET A 117 -1.89 -7.79 11.49
CA MET A 117 -1.86 -6.59 10.64
C MET A 117 -3.25 -6.06 10.25
N GLU A 118 -4.28 -6.91 10.28
CA GLU A 118 -5.66 -6.54 9.98
C GLU A 118 -6.32 -5.70 11.08
N GLN A 119 -5.95 -5.91 12.34
CA GLN A 119 -6.60 -5.29 13.50
C GLN A 119 -6.35 -3.77 13.68
N PRO A 120 -5.13 -3.24 13.48
CA PRO A 120 -4.84 -1.86 13.87
C PRO A 120 -5.37 -0.80 12.90
N SER A 121 -5.27 -1.03 11.59
CA SER A 121 -5.68 -0.05 10.57
C SER A 121 -5.89 -0.70 9.20
N GLU A 122 -6.70 -0.06 8.35
CA GLU A 122 -6.95 -0.50 6.99
C GLU A 122 -5.66 -0.48 6.14
N GLU A 123 -4.82 0.54 6.30
CA GLU A 123 -3.57 0.68 5.56
C GLU A 123 -2.59 -0.46 5.86
N MET A 124 -2.51 -0.88 7.13
CA MET A 124 -1.69 -2.03 7.53
C MET A 124 -2.25 -3.34 7.00
N CYS A 125 -3.58 -3.48 6.99
CA CYS A 125 -4.23 -4.62 6.36
C CYS A 125 -3.87 -4.67 4.86
N LEU A 126 -4.07 -3.58 4.12
CA LEU A 126 -3.73 -3.50 2.70
C LEU A 126 -2.25 -3.82 2.45
N LEU A 127 -1.33 -3.26 3.24
CA LEU A 127 0.09 -3.59 3.15
C LEU A 127 0.34 -5.10 3.31
N ALA A 128 -0.22 -5.72 4.35
CA ALA A 128 -0.03 -7.13 4.62
C ALA A 128 -0.63 -8.04 3.54
N PHE A 129 -1.77 -7.66 2.97
CA PHE A 129 -2.44 -8.45 1.95
C PHE A 129 -1.90 -8.21 0.55
N ASP A 130 -1.42 -7.01 0.23
CA ASP A 130 -0.88 -6.67 -1.08
C ASP A 130 0.47 -7.32 -1.32
N ILE A 131 1.43 -7.11 -0.42
CA ILE A 131 2.83 -7.50 -0.65
C ILE A 131 3.27 -8.76 0.09
N MET A 132 2.61 -9.15 1.18
CA MET A 132 3.03 -10.29 2.00
C MET A 132 2.11 -11.51 1.85
N ASP A 133 2.67 -12.69 2.12
CA ASP A 133 1.95 -13.93 2.32
C ASP A 133 1.38 -14.01 3.75
N ARG A 134 0.73 -15.14 4.08
CA ARG A 134 0.10 -15.34 5.40
C ARG A 134 1.07 -15.37 6.58
N TYR A 135 2.37 -15.60 6.33
CA TYR A 135 3.43 -15.68 7.33
C TYR A 135 4.25 -14.39 7.39
N GLY A 136 3.85 -13.38 6.62
CA GLY A 136 4.55 -12.12 6.52
C GLY A 136 5.81 -12.20 5.67
N CYS A 137 6.00 -13.20 4.82
CA CYS A 137 7.07 -13.20 3.82
C CYS A 137 6.59 -12.52 2.54
N LEU A 138 7.50 -11.91 1.77
CA LEU A 138 7.17 -11.33 0.46
C LEU A 138 6.57 -12.44 -0.44
N LYS A 139 5.46 -12.14 -1.12
CA LYS A 139 4.78 -13.15 -1.95
C LYS A 139 5.71 -13.72 -3.03
N PRO A 140 5.61 -15.02 -3.38
CA PRO A 140 6.50 -15.66 -4.35
C PRO A 140 6.53 -14.99 -5.73
N GLU A 141 5.38 -14.49 -6.21
CA GLU A 141 5.27 -13.77 -7.48
C GLU A 141 6.13 -12.51 -7.52
N PHE A 142 6.38 -11.86 -6.38
CA PHE A 142 7.25 -10.70 -6.32
C PHE A 142 8.75 -11.04 -6.26
N LYS A 143 9.08 -12.33 -6.15
CA LYS A 143 10.47 -12.82 -6.15
C LYS A 143 10.91 -13.34 -7.51
N SER A 144 10.06 -14.14 -8.15
CA SER A 144 10.49 -14.94 -9.32
C SER A 144 9.71 -14.67 -10.60
N HIS A 145 8.54 -14.03 -10.54
CA HIS A 145 7.71 -13.85 -11.73
C HIS A 145 8.38 -12.89 -12.72
N ALA A 146 8.28 -13.19 -14.02
CA ALA A 146 9.00 -12.45 -15.08
C ALA A 146 8.74 -10.94 -15.06
N VAL A 147 7.48 -10.54 -14.81
CA VAL A 147 7.04 -9.13 -14.75
C VAL A 147 6.78 -8.66 -13.32
N LYS A 148 5.91 -9.35 -12.57
CA LYS A 148 5.54 -8.97 -11.20
C LYS A 148 6.70 -8.73 -10.25
N LYS A 149 7.89 -9.33 -10.43
CA LYS A 149 9.08 -9.03 -9.61
C LYS A 149 9.58 -7.57 -9.71
N GLY A 150 9.08 -6.81 -10.68
CA GLY A 150 9.51 -5.45 -10.96
C GLY A 150 11.00 -5.37 -11.26
N SER A 151 11.69 -4.41 -10.65
CA SER A 151 13.15 -4.29 -10.71
C SER A 151 13.89 -5.46 -10.04
N GLY A 152 13.21 -6.23 -9.17
CA GLY A 152 13.79 -7.38 -8.48
C GLY A 152 14.72 -7.05 -7.31
N ILE A 153 14.86 -5.76 -6.96
CA ILE A 153 15.79 -5.32 -5.91
C ILE A 153 15.38 -5.81 -4.50
N TRP A 154 14.08 -5.82 -4.19
CA TRP A 154 13.53 -6.13 -2.86
C TRP A 154 13.47 -7.62 -2.48
N SER A 155 14.03 -8.48 -3.33
CA SER A 155 13.91 -9.95 -3.36
C SER A 155 13.70 -10.68 -2.02
N ALA A 156 14.75 -11.23 -1.42
CA ALA A 156 14.65 -12.05 -0.21
C ALA A 156 14.77 -11.24 1.09
N GLU A 157 15.19 -9.98 1.00
CA GLU A 157 15.44 -9.09 2.14
C GLU A 157 14.15 -8.69 2.88
N LEU A 158 13.03 -8.59 2.18
CA LEU A 158 11.73 -8.39 2.81
C LEU A 158 11.27 -9.64 3.56
N ASN A 159 11.94 -10.80 3.41
CA ASN A 159 11.67 -11.97 4.24
C ASN A 159 12.55 -11.95 5.49
N ASN A 160 11.91 -12.15 6.64
CA ASN A 160 12.57 -12.30 7.93
C ASN A 160 13.24 -13.69 8.10
N GLU A 161 13.64 -14.34 7.00
CA GLU A 161 14.27 -15.68 7.02
C GLU A 161 15.80 -15.61 7.13
N LYS A 162 16.38 -14.45 6.81
CA LYS A 162 17.81 -14.17 6.96
C LYS A 162 18.06 -12.89 7.76
N ALA A 163 17.26 -12.64 8.79
CA ALA A 163 17.75 -11.83 9.91
C ALA A 163 18.89 -12.62 10.57
N ARG A 164 20.05 -12.63 9.90
CA ARG A 164 21.33 -13.02 10.46
C ARG A 164 21.45 -12.23 11.74
N GLU A 165 21.97 -12.89 12.77
CA GLU A 165 22.36 -12.25 14.02
C GLU A 165 22.97 -10.87 13.71
N LYS A 166 22.27 -9.80 14.12
CA LYS A 166 22.71 -8.39 14.18
C LYS A 166 22.57 -7.48 12.95
N THR A 167 21.77 -7.77 11.92
CA THR A 167 21.39 -6.69 10.99
C THR A 167 20.30 -5.82 11.62
N LEU A 168 20.70 -4.71 12.24
CA LEU A 168 19.86 -3.62 12.78
C LEU A 168 19.06 -2.85 11.69
N GLY A 169 18.97 -3.39 10.48
CA GLY A 169 18.36 -2.73 9.35
C GLY A 169 16.83 -2.74 9.45
N PHE A 170 16.21 -1.63 9.07
CA PHE A 170 14.80 -1.53 8.77
C PHE A 170 14.58 -1.31 7.27
N VAL A 171 13.35 -1.58 6.81
CA VAL A 171 12.84 -1.14 5.52
C VAL A 171 11.65 -0.24 5.78
N ALA A 172 11.74 1.02 5.36
CA ALA A 172 10.60 1.91 5.37
C ALA A 172 9.72 1.58 4.15
N ILE A 173 8.40 1.53 4.36
CA ILE A 173 7.44 1.23 3.30
C ILE A 173 6.41 2.36 3.24
N ALA A 174 6.13 2.84 2.04
CA ALA A 174 5.15 3.90 1.78
C ALA A 174 4.25 3.52 0.61
N ARG A 175 2.98 3.94 0.66
CA ARG A 175 2.08 3.92 -0.50
C ARG A 175 1.95 5.36 -1.00
N PRO A 176 2.52 5.70 -2.18
CA PRO A 176 2.27 6.99 -2.79
C PRO A 176 0.78 7.15 -3.06
N ASP A 177 0.18 8.16 -2.47
CA ASP A 177 -1.23 8.50 -2.65
C ASP A 177 -1.40 10.01 -2.57
N ILE A 178 -2.62 10.49 -2.82
CA ILE A 178 -3.00 11.90 -2.68
C ILE A 178 -3.96 12.00 -1.50
N LEU A 179 -3.79 13.02 -0.66
CA LEU A 179 -4.76 13.31 0.40
C LEU A 179 -6.08 13.76 -0.24
N SER A 180 -7.18 13.07 0.06
CA SER A 180 -8.51 13.38 -0.46
C SER A 180 -8.93 14.83 -0.18
N SER A 181 -8.40 15.46 0.87
CA SER A 181 -8.64 16.87 1.20
C SER A 181 -8.01 17.86 0.20
N GLU A 182 -6.96 17.47 -0.52
CA GLU A 182 -6.34 18.30 -1.57
C GLU A 182 -7.04 18.15 -2.93
N ALA A 183 -7.67 16.99 -3.17
CA ALA A 183 -8.47 16.73 -4.38
C ALA A 183 -9.85 17.41 -4.37
N LEU A 184 -10.26 17.98 -3.23
CA LEU A 184 -11.57 18.63 -3.01
C LEU A 184 -11.55 20.16 -3.17
N CYS A 185 -10.51 20.76 -3.75
CA CYS A 185 -10.68 22.08 -4.37
C CYS A 185 -11.61 21.91 -5.58
N GLU A 186 -12.91 21.82 -5.32
CA GLU A 186 -13.93 21.69 -6.37
C GLU A 186 -13.79 22.89 -7.31
N PRO A 187 -13.43 22.70 -8.58
CA PRO A 187 -13.54 23.78 -9.54
C PRO A 187 -15.02 24.14 -9.60
N SER A 188 -15.32 25.38 -9.24
CA SER A 188 -16.67 25.93 -9.36
C SER A 188 -17.10 25.88 -10.84
N GLY A 189 -17.90 24.89 -11.20
CA GLY A 189 -18.58 24.79 -12.49
C GLY A 189 -17.96 23.80 -13.48
N GLU A 190 -18.78 22.82 -13.86
CA GLU A 190 -18.79 22.05 -15.12
C GLU A 190 -17.43 21.68 -15.73
N GLU A 191 -16.83 20.54 -15.34
CA GLU A 191 -15.97 19.72 -16.24
C GLU A 191 -15.59 18.38 -15.57
N VAL A 192 -16.50 17.40 -15.62
CA VAL A 192 -16.26 16.04 -15.10
C VAL A 192 -15.09 15.34 -15.83
N SER A 193 -14.79 15.75 -17.07
CA SER A 193 -13.70 15.17 -17.90
C SER A 193 -12.29 15.50 -17.40
N ASN A 194 -12.10 16.57 -16.61
CA ASN A 194 -10.75 17.00 -16.18
C ASN A 194 -10.31 16.40 -14.85
N LYS A 195 -11.21 15.77 -14.09
CA LYS A 195 -10.92 15.23 -12.77
C LYS A 195 -9.98 14.02 -12.82
N GLU A 196 -10.22 13.07 -13.72
CA GLU A 196 -9.37 11.87 -13.86
C GLU A 196 -7.95 12.23 -14.29
N SER A 197 -7.82 13.22 -15.19
CA SER A 197 -6.51 13.72 -15.63
C SER A 197 -5.76 14.41 -14.48
N LEU A 198 -6.45 15.19 -13.66
CA LEU A 198 -5.87 15.87 -12.50
C LEU A 198 -5.42 14.88 -11.43
N GLU A 199 -6.25 13.89 -11.10
CA GLU A 199 -5.90 12.82 -10.15
C GLU A 199 -4.72 11.99 -10.66
N SER A 200 -4.68 11.67 -11.96
CA SER A 200 -3.53 10.96 -12.54
C SER A 200 -2.24 11.78 -12.38
N ALA A 201 -2.28 13.07 -12.72
CA ALA A 201 -1.13 13.96 -12.59
C ALA A 201 -0.66 14.07 -11.13
N ALA A 202 -1.58 14.22 -10.18
CA ALA A 202 -1.25 14.29 -8.75
C ALA A 202 -0.66 12.97 -8.23
N ARG A 203 -1.11 11.80 -8.72
CA ARG A 203 -0.48 10.51 -8.38
C ARG A 203 0.94 10.44 -8.93
N ASP A 204 1.20 10.94 -10.13
CA ASP A 204 2.53 10.95 -10.73
C ASP A 204 3.49 11.90 -10.00
N ILE A 205 2.99 13.04 -9.52
CA ILE A 205 3.73 13.94 -8.62
C ILE A 205 4.10 13.20 -7.32
N SER A 206 3.13 12.54 -6.68
CA SER A 206 3.35 11.77 -5.44
C SER A 206 4.42 10.68 -5.65
N LYS A 207 4.33 9.88 -6.72
CA LYS A 207 5.36 8.87 -7.07
C LYS A 207 6.74 9.50 -7.24
N SER A 208 6.81 10.61 -8.00
CA SER A 208 8.07 11.31 -8.27
C SER A 208 8.71 11.85 -6.99
N PHE A 209 7.90 12.38 -6.07
CA PHE A 209 8.34 12.80 -4.74
C PHE A 209 8.99 11.65 -3.98
N TRP A 210 8.31 10.50 -3.83
CA TRP A 210 8.88 9.35 -3.11
C TRP A 210 10.17 8.85 -3.76
N ARG A 211 10.23 8.79 -5.10
CA ARG A 211 11.47 8.41 -5.80
C ARG A 211 12.62 9.38 -5.56
N SER A 212 12.34 10.67 -5.48
CA SER A 212 13.35 11.69 -5.16
C SER A 212 13.97 11.49 -3.77
N LEU A 213 13.22 10.90 -2.84
CA LEU A 213 13.69 10.52 -1.50
C LEU A 213 14.46 9.18 -1.47
N GLY A 214 14.66 8.54 -2.63
CA GLY A 214 15.34 7.25 -2.74
C GLY A 214 14.44 6.03 -2.61
N PHE A 215 13.13 6.22 -2.41
CA PHE A 215 12.20 5.08 -2.40
C PHE A 215 12.10 4.47 -3.80
N ARG A 216 12.00 3.14 -3.86
CA ARG A 216 11.82 2.40 -5.11
C ARG A 216 10.65 1.43 -4.99
N ARG A 217 9.96 1.18 -6.10
CA ARG A 217 8.76 0.35 -6.08
C ARG A 217 9.08 -1.07 -5.60
N ILE A 218 8.24 -1.59 -4.70
CA ILE A 218 8.27 -2.99 -4.29
C ILE A 218 7.54 -3.78 -5.34
N SER A 219 8.30 -4.34 -6.29
CA SER A 219 7.74 -5.25 -7.29
C SER A 219 6.68 -4.55 -8.16
N SER A 220 5.67 -5.26 -8.66
CA SER A 220 4.51 -4.66 -9.35
C SER A 220 3.41 -4.17 -8.39
N SER A 221 3.73 -3.89 -7.12
CA SER A 221 2.75 -3.40 -6.16
C SER A 221 2.62 -1.87 -6.20
N SER A 222 1.57 -1.36 -5.54
CA SER A 222 1.38 0.07 -5.27
C SER A 222 2.35 0.62 -4.21
N TRP A 223 3.12 -0.23 -3.55
CA TRP A 223 3.99 0.12 -2.43
C TRP A 223 5.43 0.37 -2.86
N PHE A 224 6.09 1.25 -2.12
CA PHE A 224 7.47 1.65 -2.31
C PHE A 224 8.27 1.34 -1.05
N GLY A 225 9.52 0.93 -1.22
CA GLY A 225 10.44 0.62 -0.14
C GLY A 225 11.63 1.57 -0.11
N LEU A 226 12.22 1.75 1.07
CA LEU A 226 13.52 2.35 1.28
C LEU A 226 14.29 1.50 2.30
N ALA A 227 15.43 0.97 1.91
CA ALA A 227 16.27 0.14 2.77
C ALA A 227 17.16 1.04 3.62
N SER A 228 17.37 0.69 4.88
CA SER A 228 18.32 1.40 5.75
C SER A 228 19.79 1.13 5.43
N ASP A 229 20.08 0.04 4.69
CA ASP A 229 21.43 -0.31 4.26
C ASP A 229 21.89 0.60 3.11
N PRO A 230 22.92 1.46 3.31
CA PRO A 230 23.39 2.38 2.28
C PRO A 230 23.93 1.70 1.02
N GLU A 231 24.35 0.42 1.12
CA GLU A 231 24.84 -0.35 -0.04
C GLU A 231 23.70 -1.02 -0.82
N HIS A 232 22.45 -0.88 -0.37
CA HIS A 232 21.30 -1.51 -0.99
C HIS A 232 21.06 -1.00 -2.43
N LEU A 233 20.59 -1.89 -3.31
CA LEU A 233 20.40 -1.61 -4.73
C LEU A 233 19.38 -0.49 -5.01
N CYS A 234 18.49 -0.16 -4.06
CA CYS A 234 17.56 0.96 -4.23
C CYS A 234 18.27 2.31 -4.39
N TYR A 235 19.47 2.47 -3.81
CA TYR A 235 20.28 3.68 -3.95
C TYR A 235 21.04 3.77 -5.26
N HIS A 236 21.26 2.63 -5.93
CA HIS A 236 21.95 2.55 -7.22
C HIS A 236 21.01 2.61 -8.42
N LEU A 237 19.70 2.41 -8.20
CA LEU A 237 18.68 2.51 -9.24
C LEU A 237 18.25 3.97 -9.40
N ALA A 238 18.35 4.55 -10.60
CA ALA A 238 17.85 5.89 -10.85
C ALA A 238 16.31 5.94 -10.71
N ALA A 239 15.75 7.12 -10.43
CA ALA A 239 14.31 7.28 -10.31
C ALA A 239 13.57 6.93 -11.62
N ASP A 240 14.16 7.30 -12.77
CA ASP A 240 13.58 7.06 -14.10
C ASP A 240 13.72 5.60 -14.56
N ASP A 241 14.66 4.86 -13.97
CA ASP A 241 14.87 3.42 -14.23
C ASP A 241 14.04 2.53 -13.29
N ASP A 242 13.33 3.12 -12.32
CA ASP A 242 12.50 2.36 -11.39
C ASP A 242 11.30 1.72 -12.09
N PHE A 243 10.86 0.57 -11.58
CA PHE A 243 9.80 -0.19 -12.24
C PHE A 243 8.50 0.62 -12.26
N GLU A 244 7.93 0.79 -13.45
CA GLU A 244 6.58 1.28 -13.63
C GLU A 244 5.61 0.15 -13.94
N ILE A 245 4.45 0.23 -13.30
CA ILE A 245 3.34 -0.66 -13.64
C ILE A 245 2.93 -0.28 -15.07
N PRO A 246 2.98 -1.22 -16.03
CA PRO A 246 2.64 -0.92 -17.41
C PRO A 246 1.24 -0.32 -17.48
N ALA A 247 1.13 0.86 -18.08
CA ALA A 247 -0.17 1.41 -18.44
C ALA A 247 -0.75 0.49 -19.53
N VAL A 248 -1.75 -0.31 -19.19
CA VAL A 248 -2.44 -1.12 -20.19
C VAL A 248 -3.21 -0.16 -21.07
N GLN A 249 -2.86 -0.15 -22.36
CA GLN A 249 -3.66 0.53 -23.37
C GLN A 249 -5.01 -0.17 -23.44
N PHE A 250 -6.06 0.50 -22.97
CA PHE A 250 -7.42 0.02 -23.11
C PHE A 250 -7.81 0.06 -24.59
N SER A 251 -7.69 -1.07 -25.30
CA SER A 251 -8.54 -1.28 -26.47
C SER A 251 -9.90 -1.72 -25.93
N VAL A 252 -10.72 -0.71 -25.62
CA VAL A 252 -12.06 -0.87 -25.05
C VAL A 252 -12.87 -1.78 -25.95
N LEU A 253 -13.33 -2.91 -25.40
CA LEU A 253 -14.32 -3.77 -26.07
C LEU A 253 -15.57 -2.94 -26.35
N ASP A 254 -16.19 -3.16 -27.51
CA ASP A 254 -17.51 -2.60 -27.78
C ASP A 254 -18.45 -2.93 -26.59
N PRO A 255 -19.15 -1.95 -25.99
CA PRO A 255 -19.97 -2.18 -24.80
C PRO A 255 -21.06 -3.25 -24.97
N GLU A 256 -21.53 -3.48 -26.20
CA GLU A 256 -22.51 -4.53 -26.51
C GLU A 256 -21.85 -5.92 -26.52
N VAL A 257 -20.63 -6.01 -27.04
CA VAL A 257 -19.81 -7.22 -27.01
C VAL A 257 -19.41 -7.54 -25.58
N GLU A 258 -18.98 -6.56 -24.79
CA GLU A 258 -18.61 -6.74 -23.39
C GLU A 258 -19.80 -7.28 -22.57
N ARG A 259 -20.99 -6.70 -22.76
CA ARG A 259 -22.22 -7.16 -22.08
C ARG A 259 -22.56 -8.61 -22.45
N SER A 260 -22.47 -8.95 -23.73
CA SER A 260 -22.72 -10.30 -24.23
C SER A 260 -21.73 -11.31 -23.65
N LEU A 261 -20.45 -10.95 -23.60
CA LEU A 261 -19.41 -11.77 -22.99
C LEU A 261 -19.61 -11.94 -21.48
N LYS A 262 -19.98 -10.89 -20.75
CA LYS A 262 -20.28 -11.00 -19.31
C LYS A 262 -21.42 -11.96 -19.02
N MET A 263 -22.53 -11.87 -19.77
CA MET A 263 -23.64 -12.81 -19.64
C MET A 263 -23.20 -14.25 -19.96
N ALA A 264 -22.42 -14.42 -21.02
CA ALA A 264 -21.89 -15.72 -21.43
C ALA A 264 -20.97 -16.36 -20.38
N LEU A 265 -20.13 -15.57 -19.71
CA LEU A 265 -19.19 -16.04 -18.70
C LEU A 265 -19.91 -16.58 -17.44
N GLU A 266 -21.09 -16.05 -17.12
CA GLU A 266 -21.93 -16.56 -16.02
C GLU A 266 -22.82 -17.74 -16.44
N SER A 267 -22.91 -18.05 -17.74
CA SER A 267 -23.70 -19.16 -18.29
C SER A 267 -22.93 -20.48 -18.37
N THR A 268 -23.42 -21.49 -19.09
CA THR A 268 -22.66 -22.74 -19.28
C THR A 268 -21.46 -22.54 -20.21
N ASP A 269 -20.46 -23.43 -20.16
CA ASP A 269 -19.29 -23.33 -21.05
C ASP A 269 -19.68 -23.46 -22.54
N ASN A 270 -20.69 -24.28 -22.86
CA ASN A 270 -21.17 -24.42 -24.23
C ASN A 270 -21.88 -23.15 -24.72
N ASP A 271 -22.72 -22.53 -23.89
CA ASP A 271 -23.35 -21.25 -24.22
C ASP A 271 -22.30 -20.16 -24.42
N CYS A 272 -21.23 -20.19 -23.63
CA CYS A 272 -20.11 -19.27 -23.79
C CYS A 272 -19.38 -19.45 -25.13
N VAL A 273 -19.15 -20.68 -25.57
CA VAL A 273 -18.60 -20.97 -26.90
C VAL A 273 -19.50 -20.43 -28.02
N GLU A 274 -20.82 -20.57 -27.91
CA GLU A 274 -21.75 -20.05 -28.92
C GLU A 274 -21.68 -18.52 -29.03
N VAL A 275 -21.64 -17.81 -27.90
CA VAL A 275 -21.49 -16.35 -27.90
C VAL A 275 -20.13 -15.93 -28.46
N LEU A 276 -19.04 -16.61 -28.07
CA LEU A 276 -17.71 -16.38 -28.63
C LEU A 276 -17.68 -16.59 -30.14
N TYR A 277 -18.33 -17.64 -30.63
CA TYR A 277 -18.46 -17.90 -32.06
C TYR A 277 -19.21 -16.76 -32.75
N GLN A 278 -20.33 -16.28 -32.23
CA GLN A 278 -21.07 -15.18 -32.86
C GLN A 278 -20.26 -13.87 -32.92
N VAL A 279 -19.51 -13.56 -31.87
CA VAL A 279 -18.72 -12.32 -31.79
C VAL A 279 -17.48 -12.36 -32.69
N PHE A 280 -16.82 -13.52 -32.78
CA PHE A 280 -15.51 -13.65 -33.41
C PHE A 280 -15.49 -14.53 -34.67
N LYS A 281 -16.63 -15.00 -35.18
CA LYS A 281 -16.71 -15.88 -36.39
C LYS A 281 -15.96 -15.32 -37.59
N ASP A 282 -16.01 -14.00 -37.78
CA ASP A 282 -15.42 -13.29 -38.91
C ASP A 282 -14.05 -12.66 -38.56
N ALA A 283 -13.53 -12.94 -37.36
CA ALA A 283 -12.26 -12.39 -36.90
C ALA A 283 -11.09 -13.24 -37.43
N ALA A 284 -10.14 -12.58 -38.10
CA ALA A 284 -8.85 -13.17 -38.42
C ALA A 284 -8.00 -13.38 -37.15
N GLU A 285 -6.90 -14.13 -37.23
CA GLU A 285 -6.03 -14.41 -36.06
C GLU A 285 -5.38 -13.15 -35.46
N ASP A 286 -5.13 -12.15 -36.29
CA ASP A 286 -4.56 -10.84 -35.98
C ASP A 286 -5.61 -9.74 -35.77
N ASP A 287 -6.90 -10.10 -35.72
CA ASP A 287 -7.97 -9.15 -35.53
C ASP A 287 -7.84 -8.43 -34.16
N PRO A 288 -7.87 -7.07 -34.13
CA PRO A 288 -7.73 -6.30 -32.89
C PRO A 288 -8.72 -6.67 -31.79
N ARG A 289 -9.89 -7.23 -32.16
CA ARG A 289 -10.90 -7.68 -31.19
C ARG A 289 -10.38 -8.75 -30.24
N TRP A 290 -9.41 -9.58 -30.68
CA TRP A 290 -8.80 -10.59 -29.81
C TRP A 290 -8.01 -9.95 -28.67
N THR A 291 -7.31 -8.86 -28.98
CA THR A 291 -6.49 -8.12 -28.01
C THR A 291 -7.29 -7.17 -27.13
N SER A 292 -8.57 -6.94 -27.43
CA SER A 292 -9.46 -6.11 -26.62
C SER A 292 -9.63 -6.62 -25.19
N THR A 293 -9.73 -5.67 -24.24
CA THR A 293 -9.68 -5.96 -22.81
C THR A 293 -10.81 -5.30 -22.03
N ASP A 294 -11.11 -5.83 -20.85
CA ASP A 294 -11.95 -5.16 -19.86
C ASP A 294 -11.21 -3.99 -19.16
N ALA A 295 -11.86 -3.36 -18.17
CA ALA A 295 -11.29 -2.30 -17.34
C ALA A 295 -10.08 -2.74 -16.49
N ASN A 296 -9.83 -4.05 -16.38
CA ASN A 296 -8.67 -4.62 -15.69
C ASN A 296 -7.59 -5.11 -16.67
N GLY A 297 -7.71 -4.82 -17.97
CA GLY A 297 -6.78 -5.33 -18.97
C GLY A 297 -6.92 -6.83 -19.24
N ASN A 298 -7.96 -7.50 -18.74
CA ASN A 298 -8.21 -8.91 -19.02
C ASN A 298 -8.74 -9.07 -20.44
N SER A 299 -8.01 -9.84 -21.26
CA SER A 299 -8.52 -10.29 -22.55
C SER A 299 -9.59 -11.38 -22.38
N VAL A 300 -10.28 -11.72 -23.46
CA VAL A 300 -11.28 -12.80 -23.48
C VAL A 300 -10.73 -14.14 -22.96
N LEU A 301 -9.44 -14.40 -23.18
CA LEU A 301 -8.78 -15.61 -22.69
C LEU A 301 -8.56 -15.57 -21.16
N HIS A 302 -8.22 -14.42 -20.58
CA HIS A 302 -8.12 -14.25 -19.13
C HIS A 302 -9.47 -14.53 -18.46
N LEU A 303 -10.54 -13.93 -19.00
CA LEU A 303 -11.88 -14.04 -18.43
C LEU A 303 -12.42 -15.48 -18.48
N THR A 304 -12.29 -16.15 -19.62
CA THR A 304 -12.74 -17.55 -19.78
C THR A 304 -11.93 -18.53 -18.95
N ALA A 305 -10.60 -18.32 -18.85
CA ALA A 305 -9.75 -19.12 -17.97
C ALA A 305 -10.13 -18.94 -16.49
N ALA A 306 -10.25 -17.70 -16.01
CA ALA A 306 -10.61 -17.41 -14.62
C ALA A 306 -12.01 -17.93 -14.22
N LYS A 307 -12.92 -18.08 -15.19
CA LYS A 307 -14.26 -18.68 -14.99
C LYS A 307 -14.30 -20.20 -15.17
N ILE A 308 -13.14 -20.84 -15.37
CA ILE A 308 -12.97 -22.29 -15.52
C ILE A 308 -13.87 -22.83 -16.65
N LYS A 309 -13.73 -22.26 -17.85
CA LYS A 309 -14.50 -22.61 -19.06
C LYS A 309 -13.60 -23.35 -20.08
N PRO A 310 -13.30 -24.65 -19.89
CA PRO A 310 -12.28 -25.36 -20.68
C PRO A 310 -12.60 -25.44 -22.18
N ASN A 311 -13.86 -25.58 -22.59
CA ASN A 311 -14.24 -25.61 -24.00
C ASN A 311 -14.06 -24.24 -24.66
N SER A 312 -14.47 -23.18 -23.97
CA SER A 312 -14.25 -21.79 -24.39
C SER A 312 -12.76 -21.48 -24.54
N VAL A 313 -11.95 -21.84 -23.54
CA VAL A 313 -10.48 -21.68 -23.59
C VAL A 313 -9.88 -22.44 -24.77
N ARG A 314 -10.27 -23.71 -24.97
CA ARG A 314 -9.80 -24.52 -26.10
C ARG A 314 -10.18 -23.89 -27.43
N TRP A 315 -11.40 -23.38 -27.55
CA TRP A 315 -11.88 -22.73 -28.76
C TRP A 315 -11.08 -21.46 -29.08
N ILE A 316 -10.84 -20.59 -28.09
CA ILE A 316 -10.04 -19.36 -28.25
C ILE A 316 -8.61 -19.71 -28.69
N LEU A 317 -7.97 -20.67 -28.02
CA LEU A 317 -6.59 -21.08 -28.34
C LEU A 317 -6.44 -21.75 -29.71
N SER A 318 -7.52 -22.28 -30.27
CA SER A 318 -7.53 -22.80 -31.64
C SER A 318 -7.50 -21.69 -32.69
N ARG A 319 -7.84 -20.44 -32.31
CA ARG A 319 -7.98 -19.29 -33.21
C ARG A 319 -6.86 -18.26 -33.04
N SER A 320 -6.46 -17.95 -31.81
CA SER A 320 -5.41 -16.97 -31.56
C SER A 320 -4.52 -17.40 -30.40
N LYS A 321 -3.27 -17.74 -30.71
CA LYS A 321 -2.25 -18.11 -29.72
C LYS A 321 -1.54 -16.91 -29.11
N VAL A 322 -1.64 -15.74 -29.74
CA VAL A 322 -1.02 -14.49 -29.26
C VAL A 322 -1.51 -14.14 -27.85
N LEU A 323 -2.76 -14.48 -27.54
CA LEU A 323 -3.39 -14.25 -26.24
C LEU A 323 -2.71 -15.00 -25.07
N LEU A 324 -1.95 -16.07 -25.32
CA LEU A 324 -1.22 -16.80 -24.27
C LEU A 324 -0.17 -15.93 -23.57
N GLN A 325 0.40 -14.98 -24.29
CA GLN A 325 1.47 -14.10 -23.78
C GLN A 325 0.95 -12.71 -23.41
N GLN A 326 -0.32 -12.41 -23.73
CA GLN A 326 -0.93 -11.14 -23.36
C GLN A 326 -1.03 -11.04 -21.84
N ARG A 327 -0.79 -9.86 -21.29
CA ARG A 327 -0.83 -9.60 -19.85
C ARG A 327 -1.89 -8.56 -19.49
N ASN A 328 -2.57 -8.76 -18.37
CA ASN A 328 -3.51 -7.79 -17.80
C ASN A 328 -2.79 -6.67 -17.01
N ILE A 329 -3.53 -5.76 -16.35
CA ILE A 329 -2.93 -4.64 -15.58
C ILE A 329 -2.09 -5.13 -14.39
N GLN A 330 -2.38 -6.33 -13.89
CA GLN A 330 -1.61 -7.00 -12.85
C GLN A 330 -0.36 -7.71 -13.40
N GLY A 331 -0.12 -7.65 -14.71
CA GLY A 331 1.00 -8.30 -15.39
C GLY A 331 0.85 -9.82 -15.51
N GLU A 332 -0.34 -10.36 -15.28
CA GLU A 332 -0.65 -11.79 -15.33
C GLU A 332 -0.93 -12.22 -16.76
N THR A 333 -0.40 -13.37 -17.17
CA THR A 333 -0.92 -14.08 -18.35
C THR A 333 -2.25 -14.77 -18.00
N PRO A 334 -3.03 -15.25 -18.99
CA PRO A 334 -4.25 -16.01 -18.70
C PRO A 334 -4.01 -17.24 -17.82
N LEU A 335 -2.82 -17.85 -17.93
CA LEU A 335 -2.43 -18.97 -17.08
C LEU A 335 -2.16 -18.51 -15.64
N ASP A 336 -1.47 -17.40 -15.45
CA ASP A 336 -1.20 -16.84 -14.13
C ASP A 336 -2.51 -16.47 -13.42
N ALA A 337 -3.45 -15.83 -14.12
CA ALA A 337 -4.77 -15.48 -13.60
C ALA A 337 -5.59 -16.72 -13.19
N LEU A 338 -5.54 -17.79 -13.99
CA LEU A 338 -6.15 -19.08 -13.64
C LEU A 338 -5.52 -19.69 -12.39
N LEU A 339 -4.20 -19.71 -12.29
CA LEU A 339 -3.49 -20.25 -11.13
C LEU A 339 -3.82 -19.47 -9.85
N ALA A 340 -3.83 -18.14 -9.92
CA ALA A 340 -4.23 -17.27 -8.82
C ALA A 340 -5.67 -17.61 -8.37
N LYS A 341 -6.60 -17.76 -9.33
CA LYS A 341 -7.99 -18.10 -9.02
C LYS A 341 -8.15 -19.46 -8.34
N LEU A 342 -7.41 -20.47 -8.79
CA LEU A 342 -7.44 -21.81 -8.19
C LEU A 342 -6.86 -21.80 -6.77
N GLU A 343 -5.82 -21.00 -6.54
CA GLU A 343 -5.24 -20.84 -5.21
C GLU A 343 -6.21 -20.12 -4.25
N ASP A 344 -6.90 -19.07 -4.70
CA ASP A 344 -7.96 -18.41 -3.94
C ASP A 344 -9.12 -19.34 -3.60
N SER A 345 -9.51 -20.23 -4.52
CA SER A 345 -10.51 -21.26 -4.24
C SER A 345 -10.01 -22.26 -3.20
N ARG A 346 -8.72 -22.64 -3.24
CA ARG A 346 -8.11 -23.57 -2.29
C ARG A 346 -8.01 -22.99 -0.88
N THR A 347 -7.65 -21.71 -0.76
CA THR A 347 -7.52 -21.01 0.53
C THR A 347 -8.88 -20.74 1.17
N ASN A 348 -9.91 -20.36 0.40
CA ASN A 348 -11.26 -20.16 0.92
C ASN A 348 -11.90 -21.47 1.44
N VAL A 349 -11.68 -22.60 0.75
CA VAL A 349 -12.18 -23.91 1.22
C VAL A 349 -11.48 -24.36 2.51
N ALA A 350 -10.23 -23.96 2.73
CA ALA A 350 -9.48 -24.26 3.95
C ALA A 350 -9.87 -23.39 5.16
N LEU A 351 -10.52 -22.24 4.94
CA LEU A 351 -11.05 -21.36 6.00
C LEU A 351 -12.47 -21.76 6.44
N MET A 352 -13.21 -22.53 5.63
CA MET A 352 -14.54 -23.06 5.96
C MET A 352 -14.51 -24.45 6.63
N ARG A 353 -13.32 -24.98 6.95
CA ARG A 353 -13.12 -26.20 7.74
C ARG A 353 -12.36 -25.87 9.00
#